data_AF-A0A534G5L6-F1
#
_entry.id   AF-A0A534G5L6-F1
#
_cell.length_a   1.000
_cell.length_b   1.000
_cell.length_c   1.000
_cell.angle_alpha   90.00
_cell.angle_beta   90.00
_cell.angle_gamma   90.00
#
_symmetry.space_group_name_H-M   'P 1'
#
loop_
_entity.id
_entity.type
_entity.pdbx_description
1 polymer ?
#
loop_
_entity_poly.entity_id
_entity_poly.type
_entity_poly.pdbx_seq_one_letter_code
_entity_poly.pdbx_strand_id
1 'polypeptide(L)'
;MARITAGVTTSHVPAIGAALDNGKSQDAYWGPMFAGYDFSKRWIAQQKPDVILLFYNDHATAFSLDIVPTFAIGCADHFTPADEGWGPRPVPVVQGHAELACHIAQAVIQQDFDLTIVNRMDVDHGLTVPLSLMFGQVPAWPVRVIPFPVNVVLYPPPSGRRCYQLGKAIRRAVDAFDADLNVQIWGTGGMSHQLQGA
;
A
#
# COMPACT_ATOMS: atom_id res chain seq x y z
N MET A 1 -19.88 9.10 -8.80
CA MET A 1 -19.34 7.75 -9.09
C MET A 1 -17.85 7.80 -8.91
N ALA A 2 -17.30 6.84 -8.17
CA ALA A 2 -15.89 6.82 -7.88
C ALA A 2 -15.10 6.59 -9.17
N ARG A 3 -13.91 7.17 -9.25
CA ARG A 3 -13.07 7.14 -10.44
C ARG A 3 -11.63 6.88 -10.07
N ILE A 4 -11.00 5.97 -10.80
CA ILE A 4 -9.55 5.79 -10.74
C ILE A 4 -8.89 6.89 -11.57
N THR A 5 -8.19 7.82 -10.91
CA THR A 5 -7.58 8.99 -11.57
C THR A 5 -6.10 8.81 -11.90
N ALA A 6 -5.39 7.97 -11.15
CA ALA A 6 -3.98 7.69 -11.39
C ALA A 6 -3.56 6.30 -10.87
N GLY A 7 -2.50 5.77 -11.49
CA GLY A 7 -1.70 4.68 -10.98
C GLY A 7 -0.32 5.18 -10.57
N VAL A 8 0.17 4.79 -9.39
CA VAL A 8 1.48 5.20 -8.85
C VAL A 8 2.28 3.95 -8.49
N THR A 9 3.59 3.96 -8.79
CA THR A 9 4.50 2.90 -8.37
C THR A 9 5.72 3.47 -7.67
N THR A 10 6.16 2.82 -6.60
CA THR A 10 7.34 3.24 -5.83
C THR A 10 7.97 2.06 -5.11
N SER A 11 9.28 2.11 -4.87
CA SER A 11 9.91 1.19 -3.92
C SER A 11 9.40 1.46 -2.50
N HIS A 12 9.55 0.47 -1.62
CA HIS A 12 9.10 0.54 -0.22
C HIS A 12 10.17 0.11 0.79
N VAL A 13 11.45 0.05 0.38
CA VAL A 13 12.54 -0.48 1.22
C VAL A 13 12.57 0.18 2.62
N PRO A 14 12.65 -0.59 3.73
CA PRO A 14 12.56 -0.04 5.08
C PRO A 14 13.69 0.93 5.42
N ALA A 15 14.88 0.75 4.83
CA ALA A 15 16.01 1.66 4.98
C ALA A 15 15.68 3.12 4.58
N ILE A 16 14.76 3.31 3.63
CA ILE A 16 14.28 4.64 3.23
C ILE A 16 13.48 5.28 4.36
N GLY A 17 12.57 4.51 4.97
CA GLY A 17 11.81 4.95 6.15
C GLY A 17 12.74 5.31 7.29
N ALA A 18 13.70 4.44 7.60
CA ALA A 18 14.70 4.68 8.64
C ALA A 18 15.54 5.95 8.36
N ALA A 19 15.96 6.18 7.11
CA ALA A 19 16.71 7.38 6.76
C ALA A 19 15.89 8.65 6.99
N LEU A 20 14.61 8.64 6.64
CA LEU A 20 13.71 9.78 6.87
C LEU A 20 13.49 10.03 8.36
N ASP A 21 13.19 8.97 9.12
CA ASP A 21 12.88 9.04 10.56
C ASP A 21 14.10 9.52 11.38
N ASN A 22 15.32 9.26 10.89
CA ASN A 22 16.58 9.70 11.51
C ASN A 22 17.14 11.02 10.93
N GLY A 23 16.35 11.77 10.15
CA GLY A 23 16.77 13.07 9.62
C GLY A 23 17.88 13.02 8.58
N LYS A 24 18.13 11.86 7.96
CA LYS A 24 19.21 11.66 6.97
C LYS A 24 18.80 11.98 5.54
N SER A 25 17.64 12.59 5.33
CA SER A 25 17.08 12.82 3.99
C SER A 25 17.89 13.78 3.12
N GLN A 26 18.85 14.51 3.71
CA GLN A 26 19.74 15.46 3.03
C GLN A 26 21.19 14.99 2.97
N ASP A 27 21.51 13.80 3.49
CA ASP A 27 22.87 13.26 3.48
C ASP A 27 23.32 12.93 2.05
N ALA A 28 24.63 12.89 1.78
CA ALA A 28 25.17 12.67 0.44
C ALA A 28 24.66 11.39 -0.26
N TYR A 29 24.38 10.33 0.50
CA TYR A 29 23.83 9.08 -0.02
C TYR A 29 22.33 9.16 -0.32
N TRP A 30 21.54 9.74 0.61
CA TRP A 30 20.08 9.72 0.55
C TRP A 30 19.47 10.91 -0.16
N GLY A 31 20.12 12.07 -0.12
CA GLY A 31 19.67 13.34 -0.69
C GLY A 31 19.23 13.22 -2.16
N PRO A 32 20.04 12.64 -3.06
CA PRO A 32 19.64 12.47 -4.45
C PRO A 32 18.37 11.63 -4.63
N MET A 33 18.18 10.59 -3.80
CA MET A 33 16.99 9.74 -3.84
C MET A 33 15.75 10.51 -3.39
N PHE A 34 15.82 11.21 -2.24
CA PHE A 34 14.69 11.99 -1.75
C PHE A 34 14.33 13.17 -2.66
N ALA A 35 15.31 13.83 -3.26
CA ALA A 35 15.10 14.87 -4.27
C ALA A 35 14.33 14.31 -5.51
N GLY A 36 14.54 13.03 -5.85
CA GLY A 36 13.78 12.33 -6.88
C GLY A 36 12.27 12.27 -6.60
N TYR A 37 11.84 12.34 -5.33
CA TYR A 37 10.42 12.38 -4.95
C TYR A 37 9.82 13.78 -4.90
N ASP A 38 10.61 14.85 -5.10
CA ASP A 38 10.09 16.22 -4.97
C ASP A 38 9.01 16.53 -6.00
N PHE A 39 9.15 16.03 -7.24
CA PHE A 39 8.07 16.10 -8.23
C PHE A 39 6.83 15.35 -7.74
N SER A 40 6.99 14.11 -7.30
CA SER A 40 5.89 13.25 -6.85
C SER A 40 5.13 13.85 -5.68
N LYS A 41 5.82 14.47 -4.71
CA LYS A 41 5.23 15.22 -3.59
C LYS A 41 4.41 16.42 -4.07
N ARG A 42 4.95 17.23 -4.99
CA ARG A 42 4.20 18.36 -5.57
C ARG A 42 2.99 17.89 -6.36
N TRP A 43 3.16 16.83 -7.15
CA TRP A 43 2.10 16.27 -7.98
C TRP A 43 0.97 15.70 -7.12
N ILE A 44 1.26 14.89 -6.10
CA ILE A 44 0.22 14.29 -5.26
C ILE A 44 -0.54 15.34 -4.44
N ALA A 45 0.14 16.41 -4.00
CA ALA A 45 -0.49 17.55 -3.33
C ALA A 45 -1.48 18.31 -4.24
N GLN A 46 -1.30 18.24 -5.56
CA GLN A 46 -2.25 18.78 -6.55
C GLN A 46 -3.36 17.78 -6.88
N GLN A 47 -3.04 16.48 -6.97
CA GLN A 47 -4.01 15.45 -7.33
C GLN A 47 -5.03 15.15 -6.24
N LYS A 48 -4.67 15.31 -4.96
CA LYS A 48 -5.58 15.17 -3.80
C LYS A 48 -6.51 13.96 -3.90
N PRO A 49 -5.98 12.72 -3.90
CA PRO A 49 -6.84 11.53 -3.81
C PRO A 49 -7.64 11.52 -2.52
N ASP A 50 -8.88 11.06 -2.59
CA ASP A 50 -9.71 10.78 -1.42
C ASP A 50 -9.32 9.43 -0.81
N VAL A 51 -9.06 8.44 -1.68
CA VAL A 51 -8.68 7.08 -1.29
C VAL A 51 -7.53 6.56 -2.14
N ILE A 52 -6.58 5.89 -1.50
CA ILE A 52 -5.56 5.08 -2.16
C ILE A 52 -5.83 3.61 -1.87
N LEU A 53 -5.96 2.79 -2.91
CA LEU A 53 -5.87 1.34 -2.79
C LEU A 53 -4.41 0.93 -3.01
N LEU A 54 -3.74 0.51 -1.93
CA LEU A 54 -2.29 0.30 -1.89
C LEU A 54 -1.96 -1.19 -1.91
N PHE A 55 -1.44 -1.66 -3.04
CA PHE A 55 -0.92 -2.99 -3.26
C PHE A 55 0.53 -3.06 -2.78
N TYR A 56 0.78 -3.97 -1.85
CA TYR A 56 2.10 -4.28 -1.32
C TYR A 56 2.13 -5.76 -0.94
N ASN A 57 3.30 -6.29 -0.64
CA ASN A 57 3.40 -7.56 0.06
C ASN A 57 3.65 -7.30 1.55
N ASP A 58 2.98 -8.05 2.42
CA ASP A 58 3.38 -8.14 3.82
C ASP A 58 4.72 -8.89 3.92
N HIS A 59 5.58 -8.44 4.82
CA HIS A 59 6.93 -8.97 5.00
C HIS A 59 7.04 -9.91 6.20
N ALA A 60 6.04 -10.80 6.33
CA ALA A 60 5.87 -11.71 7.46
C ALA A 60 5.62 -10.98 8.80
N THR A 61 4.77 -9.96 8.75
CA THR A 61 4.46 -9.08 9.87
C THR A 61 3.02 -9.29 10.32
N ALA A 62 2.04 -8.94 9.48
CA ALA A 62 0.64 -9.24 9.73
C ALA A 62 0.30 -10.70 9.46
N PHE A 63 1.01 -11.34 8.53
CA PHE A 63 0.79 -12.72 8.12
C PHE A 63 2.02 -13.58 8.41
N SER A 64 1.95 -14.37 9.48
CA SER A 64 2.94 -15.41 9.78
C SER A 64 2.76 -16.64 8.87
N LEU A 65 3.52 -17.69 9.14
CA LEU A 65 3.34 -19.00 8.48
C LEU A 65 1.99 -19.65 8.81
N ASP A 66 1.27 -19.18 9.83
CA ASP A 66 -0.01 -19.75 10.24
C ASP A 66 -1.12 -19.46 9.22
N ILE A 67 -1.07 -18.28 8.59
CA ILE A 67 -2.07 -17.83 7.61
C ILE A 67 -1.37 -17.07 6.49
N VAL A 68 -1.36 -17.65 5.29
CA VAL A 68 -0.70 -17.07 4.11
C VAL A 68 -1.73 -16.82 3.00
N PRO A 69 -2.43 -15.66 2.99
CA PRO A 69 -3.42 -15.36 1.98
C PRO A 69 -2.78 -15.00 0.63
N THR A 70 -3.31 -15.48 -0.49
CA THR A 70 -2.81 -15.08 -1.82
C THR A 70 -3.07 -13.60 -2.09
N PHE A 71 -4.32 -13.17 -1.86
CA PHE A 71 -4.76 -11.78 -1.95
C PHE A 71 -5.58 -11.46 -0.70
N ALA A 72 -5.20 -10.42 0.03
CA ALA A 72 -5.96 -9.91 1.15
C ALA A 72 -6.39 -8.46 0.89
N ILE A 73 -7.51 -8.07 1.51
CA ILE A 73 -7.98 -6.68 1.51
C ILE A 73 -8.30 -6.26 2.94
N GLY A 74 -7.73 -5.12 3.36
CA GLY A 74 -8.01 -4.51 4.65
C GLY A 74 -9.33 -3.75 4.62
N CYS A 75 -10.30 -4.18 5.42
CA CYS A 75 -11.64 -3.55 5.52
C CYS A 75 -11.86 -2.80 6.84
N ALA A 76 -10.82 -2.64 7.67
CA ALA A 76 -10.89 -1.90 8.93
C ALA A 76 -10.96 -0.39 8.72
N ASP A 77 -11.45 0.34 9.74
CA ASP A 77 -11.47 1.81 9.76
C ASP A 77 -10.07 2.42 9.96
N HIS A 78 -9.14 1.67 10.53
CA HIS A 78 -7.76 2.10 10.74
C HIS A 78 -6.79 0.93 10.81
N PHE A 79 -5.51 1.22 10.57
CA PHE A 79 -4.40 0.27 10.63
C PHE A 79 -3.19 0.91 11.32
N THR A 80 -2.66 0.22 12.32
CA THR A 80 -1.52 0.70 13.11
C THR A 80 -0.22 0.33 12.41
N PRO A 81 0.81 1.20 12.38
CA PRO A 81 2.14 0.80 11.96
C PRO A 81 2.64 -0.37 12.81
N ALA A 82 3.08 -1.43 12.15
CA ALA A 82 3.54 -2.63 12.84
C ALA A 82 4.88 -2.42 13.56
N ASP A 83 5.11 -3.19 14.62
CA ASP A 83 6.46 -3.39 15.15
C ASP A 83 7.15 -4.50 14.36
N GLU A 84 8.22 -4.12 13.65
CA GLU A 84 9.00 -5.03 12.79
C GLU A 84 10.33 -5.44 13.46
N GLY A 85 10.40 -5.33 14.79
CA GLY A 85 11.58 -5.64 15.61
C GLY A 85 12.34 -4.42 16.13
N TRP A 86 11.88 -3.21 15.82
CA TRP A 86 12.50 -1.93 16.23
C TRP A 86 11.53 -1.01 16.99
N GLY A 87 10.37 -1.53 17.37
CA GLY A 87 9.21 -0.73 17.74
C GLY A 87 8.44 -0.25 16.49
N PRO A 88 7.17 0.15 16.65
CA PRO A 88 6.41 0.78 15.58
C PRO A 88 7.10 2.05 15.07
N ARG A 89 7.14 2.24 13.75
CA ARG A 89 7.65 3.49 13.16
C ARG A 89 6.83 4.69 13.68
N PRO A 90 7.46 5.86 13.93
CA PRO A 90 6.78 7.05 14.45
C PRO A 90 6.03 7.80 13.33
N VAL A 91 5.11 7.11 12.66
CA VAL A 91 4.26 7.66 11.59
C VAL A 91 2.78 7.57 11.98
N PRO A 92 1.89 8.40 11.39
CA PRO A 92 0.49 8.38 11.78
C PRO A 92 -0.20 7.04 11.51
N VAL A 93 -1.22 6.73 12.32
CA VAL A 93 -2.14 5.62 12.08
C VAL A 93 -2.82 5.83 10.73
N VAL A 94 -2.82 4.77 9.92
CA VAL A 94 -3.42 4.79 8.59
C VAL A 94 -4.94 4.71 8.72
N GLN A 95 -5.65 5.69 8.18
CA GLN A 95 -7.11 5.72 8.21
C GLN A 95 -7.66 4.98 6.99
N GLY A 96 -8.50 3.97 7.23
CA GLY A 96 -9.15 3.16 6.20
C GLY A 96 -10.35 3.84 5.54
N HIS A 97 -10.89 3.18 4.52
CA HIS A 97 -12.19 3.51 3.94
C HIS A 97 -13.03 2.23 3.87
N ALA A 98 -13.55 1.80 5.03
CA ALA A 98 -14.22 0.50 5.20
C ALA A 98 -15.35 0.25 4.20
N GLU A 99 -16.19 1.25 3.90
CA GLU A 99 -17.31 1.10 2.96
C GLU A 99 -16.84 0.72 1.55
N LEU A 100 -15.96 1.52 0.94
CA LEU A 100 -15.34 1.22 -0.36
C LEU A 100 -14.55 -0.11 -0.32
N ALA A 101 -13.82 -0.41 0.76
CA ALA A 101 -13.08 -1.66 0.88
C ALA A 101 -14.01 -2.89 0.86
N CYS A 102 -15.09 -2.86 1.64
CA CYS A 102 -16.12 -3.89 1.67
C CYS A 102 -16.86 -4.02 0.33
N HIS A 103 -17.15 -2.90 -0.34
CA HIS A 103 -17.71 -2.89 -1.69
C HIS A 103 -16.79 -3.58 -2.69
N ILE A 104 -15.49 -3.21 -2.70
CA ILE A 104 -14.48 -3.83 -3.56
C ILE A 104 -14.38 -5.33 -3.26
N ALA A 105 -14.32 -5.72 -2.00
CA ALA A 105 -14.22 -7.13 -1.60
C ALA A 105 -15.40 -7.95 -2.17
N GLN A 106 -16.64 -7.50 -1.95
CA GLN A 106 -17.84 -8.17 -2.45
C GLN A 106 -17.85 -8.25 -3.98
N ALA A 107 -17.61 -7.13 -4.65
CA ALA A 107 -17.64 -7.06 -6.11
C ALA A 107 -16.52 -7.89 -6.76
N VAL A 108 -15.33 -7.95 -6.17
CA VAL A 108 -14.21 -8.73 -6.70
C VAL A 108 -14.40 -10.23 -6.44
N ILE A 109 -14.98 -10.61 -5.30
CA ILE A 109 -15.37 -12.01 -5.03
C ILE A 109 -16.41 -12.49 -6.05
N GLN A 110 -17.41 -11.66 -6.39
CA GLN A 110 -18.39 -11.96 -7.46
C GLN A 110 -17.78 -12.04 -8.87
N GLN A 111 -16.50 -11.71 -9.02
CA GLN A 111 -15.74 -11.82 -10.27
C GLN A 111 -14.75 -13.00 -10.24
N ASP A 112 -15.02 -14.01 -9.40
CA ASP A 112 -14.25 -15.25 -9.25
C ASP A 112 -12.79 -15.04 -8.77
N PHE A 113 -12.62 -14.15 -7.78
CA PHE A 113 -11.39 -14.01 -7.02
C PHE A 113 -11.60 -14.38 -5.55
N ASP A 114 -10.81 -15.33 -5.08
CA ASP A 114 -10.80 -15.78 -3.69
C ASP A 114 -10.01 -14.78 -2.83
N LEU A 115 -10.69 -13.73 -2.36
CA LEU A 115 -10.11 -12.73 -1.46
C LEU A 115 -10.21 -13.15 0.00
N THR A 116 -9.15 -12.89 0.76
CA THR A 116 -9.21 -12.88 2.22
C THR A 116 -9.59 -11.48 2.71
N ILE A 117 -10.70 -11.35 3.43
CA ILE A 117 -11.11 -10.09 4.06
C ILE A 117 -10.45 -9.98 5.43
N VAL A 118 -9.77 -8.87 5.69
CA VAL A 118 -9.02 -8.64 6.92
C VAL A 118 -9.56 -7.40 7.62
N ASN A 119 -10.29 -7.63 8.72
CA ASN A 119 -10.87 -6.54 9.53
C ASN A 119 -9.95 -6.08 10.67
N ARG A 120 -8.81 -6.74 10.87
CA ARG A 120 -7.80 -6.34 11.84
C ARG A 120 -6.43 -6.83 11.40
N MET A 121 -5.53 -5.90 11.16
CA MET A 121 -4.11 -6.14 10.94
C MET A 121 -3.34 -4.84 11.18
N ASP A 122 -2.07 -4.98 11.51
CA ASP A 122 -1.12 -3.87 11.44
C ASP A 122 -0.57 -3.76 10.01
N VAL A 123 0.07 -2.64 9.69
CA VAL A 123 0.65 -2.37 8.36
C VAL A 123 2.15 -2.11 8.47
N ASP A 124 2.93 -2.83 7.67
CA ASP A 124 4.38 -2.78 7.70
C ASP A 124 4.98 -1.66 6.82
N HIS A 125 6.30 -1.66 6.69
CA HIS A 125 7.06 -0.74 5.84
C HIS A 125 6.62 -0.76 4.37
N GLY A 126 6.13 -1.89 3.85
CA GLY A 126 5.66 -2.05 2.49
C GLY A 126 4.51 -1.11 2.12
N LEU A 127 3.73 -0.71 3.13
CA LEU A 127 2.68 0.29 3.03
C LEU A 127 3.13 1.68 3.49
N THR A 128 3.75 1.78 4.67
CA THR A 128 3.99 3.08 5.31
C THR A 128 5.17 3.87 4.72
N VAL A 129 6.19 3.20 4.16
CA VAL A 129 7.32 3.89 3.50
C VAL A 129 6.88 4.65 2.24
N PRO A 130 6.09 4.05 1.33
CA PRO A 130 5.47 4.77 0.20
C PRO A 130 4.69 6.02 0.60
N LEU A 131 3.92 5.95 1.69
CA LEU A 131 3.19 7.11 2.20
C LEU A 131 4.15 8.21 2.65
N SER A 132 5.18 7.88 3.44
CA SER A 132 6.22 8.84 3.85
C SER A 132 6.96 9.46 2.66
N LEU A 133 7.25 8.68 1.62
CA LEU A 133 7.93 9.15 0.40
C LEU A 133 7.09 10.18 -0.37
N MET A 134 5.78 9.92 -0.48
CA MET A 134 4.87 10.74 -1.28
C MET A 134 4.28 11.92 -0.50
N PHE A 135 4.04 11.78 0.80
CA PHE A 135 3.40 12.80 1.64
C PHE A 135 4.34 13.47 2.64
N GLY A 136 5.55 12.94 2.82
CA GLY A 136 6.50 13.44 3.81
C GLY A 136 6.16 13.03 5.25
N GLN A 137 6.70 13.77 6.21
CA GLN A 137 6.41 13.62 7.63
C GLN A 137 5.25 14.55 8.00
N VAL A 138 4.10 13.96 8.26
CA VAL A 138 2.83 14.67 8.54
C VAL A 138 2.25 14.19 9.87
N PRO A 139 1.48 15.02 10.59
CA PRO A 139 0.82 14.60 11.83
C PRO A 139 -0.35 13.63 11.58
N ALA A 140 -0.93 13.65 10.38
CA ALA A 140 -1.95 12.73 9.90
C ALA A 140 -1.84 12.58 8.38
N TRP A 141 -2.12 11.39 7.86
CA TRP A 141 -2.13 11.17 6.42
C TRP A 141 -3.26 11.97 5.77
N PRO A 142 -3.03 12.68 4.65
CA PRO A 142 -4.02 13.54 4.02
C PRO A 142 -5.04 12.77 3.17
N VAL A 143 -5.15 11.45 3.36
CA VAL A 143 -5.83 10.51 2.46
C VAL A 143 -6.28 9.27 3.23
N ARG A 144 -7.36 8.61 2.79
CA ARG A 144 -7.70 7.27 3.28
C ARG A 144 -6.96 6.20 2.50
N VAL A 145 -6.58 5.11 3.14
CA VAL A 145 -5.83 4.03 2.48
C VAL A 145 -6.52 2.69 2.73
N ILE A 146 -6.75 1.95 1.66
CA ILE A 146 -7.20 0.56 1.71
C ILE A 146 -5.96 -0.31 1.45
N PRO A 147 -5.42 -1.01 2.46
CA PRO A 147 -4.31 -1.92 2.26
C PRO A 147 -4.75 -3.14 1.44
N PHE A 148 -3.93 -3.55 0.48
CA PHE A 148 -4.15 -4.75 -0.31
C PHE A 148 -2.89 -5.63 -0.33
N PRO A 149 -2.67 -6.45 0.73
CA PRO A 149 -1.53 -7.36 0.78
C PRO A 149 -1.61 -8.45 -0.29
N VAL A 150 -0.49 -8.75 -0.93
CA VAL A 150 -0.31 -9.83 -1.91
C VAL A 150 0.83 -10.74 -1.47
N ASN A 151 0.59 -12.05 -1.37
CA ASN A 151 1.66 -12.98 -1.04
C ASN A 151 2.66 -13.09 -2.18
N VAL A 152 3.90 -12.69 -1.90
CA VAL A 152 5.09 -12.96 -2.73
C VAL A 152 6.26 -13.48 -1.91
N VAL A 153 6.02 -13.82 -0.64
CA VAL A 153 7.04 -14.33 0.30
C VAL A 153 7.12 -15.85 0.21
N LEU A 154 5.96 -16.53 0.28
CA LEU A 154 5.89 -17.99 0.20
C LEU A 154 5.41 -18.44 -1.18
N TYR A 155 6.14 -19.38 -1.77
CA TYR A 155 5.80 -19.92 -3.09
C TYR A 155 4.66 -20.95 -3.02
N PRO A 156 3.79 -21.01 -4.05
CA PRO A 156 3.80 -20.17 -5.25
C PRO A 156 3.08 -18.81 -5.05
N PRO A 157 3.65 -17.69 -5.53
CA PRO A 157 2.92 -16.42 -5.63
C PRO A 157 1.86 -16.47 -6.75
N PRO A 158 0.88 -15.55 -6.77
CA PRO A 158 -0.03 -15.45 -7.90
C PRO A 158 0.74 -15.10 -9.18
N SER A 159 0.34 -15.72 -10.30
CA SER A 159 0.95 -15.40 -11.59
C SER A 159 0.71 -13.94 -11.98
N GLY A 160 1.61 -13.36 -12.77
CA GLY A 160 1.44 -12.00 -13.30
C GLY A 160 0.14 -11.82 -14.10
N ARG A 161 -0.32 -12.87 -14.80
CA ARG A 161 -1.64 -12.88 -15.45
C ARG A 161 -2.78 -12.73 -14.44
N ARG A 162 -2.73 -13.43 -13.30
CA ARG A 162 -3.75 -13.33 -12.25
C ARG A 162 -3.76 -11.94 -11.63
N CYS A 163 -2.60 -11.34 -11.35
CA CYS A 163 -2.51 -9.96 -10.86
C CYS A 163 -3.08 -8.94 -11.86
N TYR A 164 -2.79 -9.10 -13.16
CA TYR A 164 -3.35 -8.22 -14.19
C TYR A 164 -4.88 -8.33 -14.30
N GLN A 165 -5.43 -9.54 -14.20
CA GLN A 165 -6.89 -9.75 -14.20
C GLN A 165 -7.53 -9.20 -12.92
N LEU A 166 -6.87 -9.33 -11.77
CA LEU A 166 -7.33 -8.74 -10.51
C LEU A 166 -7.46 -7.22 -10.65
N GLY A 167 -6.46 -6.55 -11.23
CA GLY A 167 -6.52 -5.11 -11.50
C GLY A 167 -7.74 -4.71 -12.36
N LYS A 168 -8.10 -5.52 -13.36
CA LYS A 168 -9.34 -5.30 -14.15
C LYS A 168 -10.61 -5.48 -13.31
N ALA A 169 -10.63 -6.44 -12.40
CA ALA A 169 -11.77 -6.67 -11.52
C ALA A 169 -11.96 -5.53 -10.52
N ILE A 170 -10.86 -5.04 -9.94
CA ILE A 170 -10.83 -3.88 -9.05
C ILE A 170 -11.32 -2.62 -9.78
N ARG A 171 -10.87 -2.38 -11.02
CA ARG A 171 -11.34 -1.22 -11.81
C ARG A 171 -12.87 -1.21 -11.93
N ARG A 172 -13.47 -2.35 -12.30
CA ARG A 172 -14.93 -2.49 -12.39
C ARG A 172 -15.62 -2.28 -11.03
N ALA A 173 -15.03 -2.78 -9.95
CA ALA A 173 -15.56 -2.59 -8.60
C ALA A 173 -15.55 -1.11 -8.19
N VAL A 174 -14.43 -0.40 -8.40
CA VAL A 174 -14.34 1.04 -8.10
C VAL A 174 -15.30 1.85 -8.95
N ASP A 175 -15.36 1.60 -10.26
CA ASP A 175 -16.26 2.32 -11.16
C ASP A 175 -17.74 2.09 -10.78
N ALA A 176 -18.08 0.99 -10.10
CA ALA A 176 -19.43 0.69 -9.62
C ALA A 176 -19.76 1.27 -8.24
N PHE A 177 -18.87 2.03 -7.61
CA PHE A 177 -19.13 2.66 -6.31
C PHE A 177 -19.79 4.04 -6.50
N ASP A 178 -20.90 4.30 -5.81
CA ASP A 178 -21.77 5.44 -6.10
C ASP A 178 -21.15 6.79 -5.74
N ALA A 179 -20.44 6.86 -4.60
CA ALA A 179 -19.85 8.10 -4.11
C ALA A 179 -18.84 8.70 -5.11
N ASP A 180 -18.82 10.02 -5.28
CA ASP A 180 -17.84 10.70 -6.13
C ASP A 180 -16.48 10.79 -5.44
N LEU A 181 -15.67 9.74 -5.58
CA LEU A 181 -14.34 9.63 -4.99
C LEU A 181 -13.24 9.66 -6.05
N ASN A 182 -12.20 10.44 -5.77
CA ASN A 182 -10.91 10.39 -6.43
C ASN A 182 -10.08 9.23 -5.85
N VAL A 183 -10.08 8.09 -6.55
CA VAL A 183 -9.35 6.89 -6.14
C VAL A 183 -8.03 6.79 -6.90
N GLN A 184 -6.94 6.46 -6.20
CA GLN A 184 -5.67 6.09 -6.82
C GLN A 184 -5.30 4.64 -6.51
N ILE A 185 -4.61 4.01 -7.47
CA ILE A 185 -4.08 2.65 -7.33
C ILE A 185 -2.57 2.73 -7.17
N TRP A 186 -2.05 2.25 -6.05
CA TRP A 186 -0.62 2.28 -5.77
C TRP A 186 -0.06 0.86 -5.76
N GLY A 187 1.00 0.60 -6.51
CA GLY A 187 1.73 -0.67 -6.49
C GLY A 187 3.15 -0.47 -5.97
N THR A 188 3.51 -1.11 -4.86
CA THR A 188 4.77 -0.84 -4.16
C THR A 188 5.70 -2.06 -4.14
N GLY A 189 7.00 -1.80 -4.06
CA GLY A 189 8.05 -2.82 -4.03
C GLY A 189 8.98 -2.80 -5.24
N GLY A 190 9.96 -3.71 -5.24
CA GLY A 190 10.97 -3.83 -6.29
C GLY A 190 12.08 -2.75 -6.25
N MET A 191 12.91 -2.61 -7.29
CA MET A 191 12.93 -3.41 -8.54
C MET A 191 13.88 -4.61 -8.42
N SER A 192 14.96 -4.69 -9.21
CA SER A 192 15.92 -5.80 -9.13
C SER A 192 16.71 -5.74 -7.83
N HIS A 193 16.55 -6.76 -7.00
CA HIS A 193 17.33 -6.96 -5.78
C HIS A 193 17.25 -8.43 -5.37
N GLN A 194 18.23 -8.89 -4.59
CA GLN A 194 18.25 -10.20 -3.98
C GLN A 194 18.79 -10.04 -2.56
N LEU A 195 18.00 -10.47 -1.56
CA LEU A 195 18.33 -10.30 -0.14
C LEU A 195 19.06 -11.51 0.45
N GLN A 196 19.07 -12.65 -0.25
CA GLN A 196 19.63 -13.92 0.21
C GLN A 196 20.75 -14.40 -0.72
N GLY A 197 21.71 -15.17 -0.20
CA GLY A 197 22.80 -15.75 -0.99
C GLY A 197 22.32 -16.66 -2.13
N ALA A 198 23.19 -16.88 -3.11
CA ALA A 198 23.00 -17.83 -4.20
C ALA A 198 23.51 -19.22 -3.82
#